data_AF-A0AAE2Y0N4-F1
#
_entry.id   AF-A0AAE2Y0N4-F1
#
_cell.length_a   1.000
_cell.length_b   1.000
_cell.length_c   1.000
_cell.angle_alpha   90.00
_cell.angle_beta   90.00
_cell.angle_gamma   90.00
#
_symmetry.space_group_name_H-M   'P 1'
#
loop_
_entity.id
_entity.type
_entity.pdbx_description
1 polymer ?
#
loop_
_entity_poly.entity_id
_entity_poly.type
_entity_poly.pdbx_seq_one_letter_code
_entity_poly.pdbx_strand_id
1 'polypeptide(L)'
;MDVYWLLFNPLIHDILNLIFGILLVVGLVLFVWNLLKLITSWHRTGPAISLVVCLFVIGISIRWEWVLPVIAEIMGGVTQYLGLYLYYMIYQYLAQQQATITTLILLM
;
A
#
# COMPACT_ATOMS: atom_id res chain seq x y z
N MET A 1 4.67 -15.69 -6.00
CA MET A 1 4.64 -15.11 -7.35
C MET A 1 5.45 -13.84 -7.28
N ASP A 2 6.61 -13.81 -7.92
CA ASP A 2 7.50 -12.65 -7.88
C ASP A 2 6.79 -11.45 -8.48
N VAL A 3 6.76 -10.33 -7.76
CA VAL A 3 6.13 -9.07 -8.20
C VAL A 3 6.75 -8.61 -9.52
N TYR A 4 8.02 -8.96 -9.74
CA TYR A 4 8.76 -8.77 -10.97
C TYR A 4 8.12 -9.48 -12.18
N TRP A 5 7.35 -10.56 -11.99
CA TRP A 5 6.61 -11.22 -13.08
C TRP A 5 5.54 -10.29 -13.70
N LEU A 6 4.98 -9.35 -12.93
CA LEU A 6 4.06 -8.34 -13.46
C LEU A 6 4.75 -7.36 -14.41
N LEU A 7 6.06 -7.14 -14.24
CA LEU A 7 6.89 -6.29 -15.10
C LEU A 7 7.37 -7.05 -16.35
N PHE A 8 7.58 -8.35 -16.26
CA PHE A 8 8.09 -9.17 -17.37
C PHE A 8 7.00 -9.81 -18.24
N ASN A 9 5.73 -9.82 -17.80
CA ASN A 9 4.62 -10.28 -18.61
C ASN A 9 4.09 -9.10 -19.48
N PRO A 10 4.23 -9.16 -20.82
CA PRO A 10 3.90 -8.03 -21.70
C PRO A 10 2.42 -7.65 -21.64
N LEU A 11 1.53 -8.64 -21.53
CA LEU A 11 0.08 -8.40 -21.44
C LEU A 11 -0.28 -7.63 -20.16
N ILE A 12 0.33 -8.00 -19.04
CA ILE A 12 0.06 -7.34 -17.75
C ILE A 12 0.69 -5.96 -17.72
N HIS A 13 1.89 -5.83 -18.26
CA HIS A 13 2.57 -4.55 -18.39
C HIS A 13 1.74 -3.55 -19.20
N ASP A 14 1.17 -3.98 -20.34
CA ASP A 14 0.31 -3.14 -21.17
C ASP A 14 -0.99 -2.72 -20.46
N ILE A 15 -1.62 -3.65 -19.72
CA ILE A 15 -2.82 -3.35 -18.93
C ILE A 15 -2.49 -2.35 -17.82
N LEU A 16 -1.38 -2.53 -17.09
CA LEU A 16 -0.97 -1.60 -16.05
C LEU A 16 -0.63 -0.22 -16.63
N ASN A 17 0.08 -0.17 -17.77
CA ASN A 17 0.33 1.07 -18.50
C ASN A 17 -0.97 1.78 -18.89
N LEU A 18 -1.97 1.06 -19.36
CA LEU A 18 -3.28 1.63 -19.69
C LEU A 18 -3.94 2.22 -18.43
N ILE A 19 -3.97 1.47 -17.33
CA ILE A 19 -4.61 1.89 -16.07
C ILE A 19 -3.91 3.14 -15.50
N PHE A 20 -2.58 3.12 -15.40
CA PHE A 20 -1.81 4.26 -14.90
C PHE A 20 -1.84 5.44 -15.88
N GLY A 21 -1.94 5.20 -17.18
CA GLY A 21 -2.18 6.22 -18.19
C GLY A 21 -3.53 6.93 -17.99
N ILE A 22 -4.61 6.19 -17.73
CA ILE A 22 -5.92 6.77 -17.41
C ILE A 22 -5.86 7.59 -16.12
N LEU A 23 -5.23 7.04 -15.08
CA LEU A 23 -5.01 7.74 -13.80
C LEU A 23 -4.22 9.04 -13.99
N LEU A 24 -3.20 9.03 -14.84
CA LEU A 24 -2.39 10.20 -15.17
C LEU A 24 -3.26 11.30 -15.79
N VAL A 25 -4.08 10.96 -16.78
CA VAL A 25 -4.98 11.93 -17.45
C VAL A 25 -5.98 12.51 -16.45
N VAL A 26 -6.61 11.67 -15.62
CA VAL A 26 -7.54 12.13 -14.58
C VAL A 26 -6.82 13.04 -13.58
N GLY A 27 -5.62 12.65 -13.14
CA GLY A 27 -4.79 13.44 -12.24
C GLY A 27 -4.43 14.81 -12.80
N LEU A 28 -4.10 14.89 -14.09
CA LEU A 28 -3.82 16.16 -14.77
C LEU A 28 -5.05 17.06 -14.87
N VAL A 29 -6.21 16.51 -15.22
CA VAL A 29 -7.46 17.28 -15.28
C VAL A 29 -7.81 17.85 -13.91
N LEU A 30 -7.72 17.03 -12.86
CA LEU A 30 -7.96 17.47 -11.48
C LEU A 30 -6.92 18.49 -11.02
N PHE A 31 -5.65 18.33 -11.42
CA PHE A 31 -4.59 19.29 -11.11
C PHE A 31 -4.91 20.66 -11.71
N VAL A 32 -5.24 20.74 -13.00
CA VAL A 32 -5.59 21.99 -13.68
C VAL A 32 -6.81 22.63 -13.04
N TRP A 33 -7.86 21.84 -12.73
CA TRP A 33 -9.06 22.34 -12.08
C TRP A 33 -8.78 22.94 -10.70
N ASN A 34 -7.98 22.26 -9.88
CA ASN A 34 -7.60 22.76 -8.56
C ASN A 34 -6.66 23.97 -8.64
N LEU A 35 -5.84 24.06 -9.69
CA LEU A 35 -4.99 25.23 -9.94
C LEU A 35 -5.85 26.46 -10.26
N LEU A 36 -6.86 26.31 -11.13
CA LEU A 36 -7.83 27.39 -11.43
C LEU A 36 -8.60 27.82 -10.17
N LYS A 37 -9.01 26.87 -9.33
CA LYS A 37 -9.65 27.17 -8.04
C LYS A 37 -8.70 27.90 -7.08
N LEU A 38 -7.43 27.53 -7.05
CA LEU A 38 -6.44 28.20 -6.19
C LEU A 38 -6.27 29.67 -6.59
N ILE A 39 -6.27 29.95 -7.90
CA ILE A 39 -6.12 31.31 -8.44
C ILE A 39 -7.35 32.17 -8.13
N THR A 40 -8.55 31.60 -8.24
CA THR A 40 -9.83 32.34 -8.13
C THR A 40 -10.39 32.39 -6.71
N SER A 41 -9.98 31.50 -5.81
CA SER A 41 -10.51 31.39 -4.44
C SER A 41 -9.75 32.26 -3.43
N TRP A 42 -10.49 32.88 -2.51
CA TRP A 42 -9.94 33.50 -1.29
C TRP A 42 -9.47 32.47 -0.25
N HIS A 43 -10.09 31.29 -0.21
CA HIS A 43 -9.67 30.19 0.67
C HIS A 43 -8.75 29.24 -0.11
N ARG A 44 -7.43 29.38 0.10
CA ARG A 44 -6.39 28.72 -0.70
C ARG A 44 -5.92 27.36 -0.16
N THR A 45 -6.20 27.04 1.11
CA THR A 45 -5.66 25.84 1.78
C THR A 45 -6.20 24.53 1.19
N GLY A 46 -7.51 24.45 0.91
CA GLY A 46 -8.13 23.27 0.30
C GLY A 46 -7.57 22.94 -1.09
N PRO A 47 -7.62 23.89 -2.05
CA PRO A 47 -7.04 23.68 -3.38
C PRO A 47 -5.54 23.37 -3.35
N ALA A 48 -4.77 23.97 -2.44
CA ALA A 48 -3.34 23.71 -2.29
C ALA A 48 -3.05 22.25 -1.86
N ILE A 49 -3.77 21.72 -0.85
CA ILE A 49 -3.62 20.32 -0.44
C ILE A 49 -4.02 19.38 -1.58
N SER A 50 -5.11 19.70 -2.29
CA SER A 50 -5.55 18.89 -3.43
C SER A 50 -4.53 18.86 -4.56
N LEU A 51 -3.82 19.97 -4.83
CA LEU A 51 -2.71 20.00 -5.79
C LEU A 51 -1.55 19.10 -5.39
N VAL A 52 -1.17 19.09 -4.10
CA VAL A 52 -0.13 18.19 -3.59
C VAL A 52 -0.52 16.73 -3.82
N VAL A 53 -1.77 16.36 -3.51
CA VAL A 53 -2.29 15.00 -3.76
C VAL A 53 -2.28 14.68 -5.25
N CYS A 54 -2.70 15.60 -6.12
CA CYS A 54 -2.65 15.40 -7.57
C CYS A 54 -1.22 15.18 -8.08
N LEU A 55 -0.24 15.92 -7.55
CA LEU A 55 1.18 15.73 -7.90
C LEU A 55 1.69 14.34 -7.49
N PHE A 56 1.28 13.84 -6.33
CA PHE A 56 1.60 12.46 -5.93
C PHE A 56 0.98 11.43 -6.88
N VAL A 57 -0.29 11.59 -7.24
CA VAL A 57 -0.97 10.67 -8.18
C VAL A 57 -0.28 10.70 -9.56
N ILE A 58 0.06 11.88 -10.06
CA ILE A 58 0.79 12.05 -11.33
C ILE A 58 2.17 11.37 -11.24
N GLY A 59 2.93 11.63 -10.18
CA GLY A 59 4.26 11.04 -9.99
C GLY A 59 4.23 9.52 -9.94
N ILE A 60 3.28 8.95 -9.18
CA ILE A 60 3.07 7.51 -9.10
C ILE A 60 2.68 6.94 -10.47
N SER A 61 1.81 7.63 -11.21
CA SER A 61 1.33 7.16 -12.51
C SER A 61 2.43 7.15 -13.57
N ILE A 62 3.37 8.11 -13.53
CA ILE A 62 4.50 8.16 -14.48
C ILE A 62 5.54 7.08 -14.19
N ARG A 63 5.76 6.76 -12.91
CA ARG A 63 6.80 5.81 -12.45
C ARG A 63 6.21 4.59 -11.78
N TRP A 64 5.04 4.13 -12.23
CA TRP A 64 4.31 3.04 -11.60
C TRP A 64 5.15 1.75 -11.53
N GLU A 65 5.99 1.52 -12.54
CA GLU A 65 6.93 0.41 -12.64
C GLU A 65 7.91 0.34 -11.46
N TRP A 66 8.26 1.49 -10.86
CA TRP A 66 9.15 1.59 -9.70
C TRP A 66 8.37 1.52 -8.38
N VAL A 67 7.13 2.02 -8.38
CA VAL A 67 6.30 2.11 -7.18
C VAL A 67 5.73 0.76 -6.78
N LEU A 68 5.24 -0.03 -7.74
CA LEU A 68 4.62 -1.32 -7.45
C LEU A 68 5.56 -2.32 -6.76
N PRO A 69 6.82 -2.51 -7.20
CA PRO A 69 7.77 -3.38 -6.50
C PRO A 69 8.03 -2.94 -5.06
N VAL A 70 8.25 -1.64 -4.84
CA VAL A 70 8.50 -1.07 -3.52
C VAL A 70 7.31 -1.31 -2.57
N ILE A 71 6.09 -1.05 -3.04
CA ILE A 71 4.89 -1.31 -2.23
C ILE A 71 4.77 -2.80 -1.91
N ALA A 72 5.03 -3.66 -2.89
CA ALA A 72 4.89 -5.09 -2.68
C ALA A 72 5.95 -5.66 -1.71
N GLU A 73 7.18 -5.13 -1.74
CA GLU A 73 8.22 -5.47 -0.77
C GLU A 73 7.85 -5.02 0.65
N ILE A 74 7.35 -3.79 0.80
CA ILE A 74 6.88 -3.29 2.10
C ILE A 74 5.73 -4.15 2.62
N MET A 75 4.73 -4.43 1.78
CA MET A 75 3.57 -5.23 2.17
C MET A 75 3.97 -6.66 2.54
N GLY A 76 4.87 -7.27 1.78
CA GLY A 76 5.43 -8.60 2.08
C GLY A 76 6.18 -8.63 3.40
N GLY A 77 6.99 -7.62 3.69
CA GLY A 77 7.64 -7.45 4.98
C GLY A 77 6.62 -7.32 6.12
N VAL A 78 5.63 -6.45 5.97
CA VAL A 78 4.58 -6.24 6.98
C VAL A 78 3.80 -7.52 7.26
N THR A 79 3.36 -8.27 6.24
CA THR A 79 2.67 -9.55 6.47
C THR A 79 3.57 -10.58 7.14
N GLN A 80 4.85 -10.63 6.80
CA GLN A 80 5.80 -11.53 7.45
C GLN A 80 5.97 -11.21 8.94
N TYR A 81 6.21 -9.94 9.29
CA TYR A 81 6.38 -9.52 10.68
C TYR A 81 5.09 -9.66 11.50
N LEU A 82 3.94 -9.31 10.92
CA LEU A 82 2.65 -9.48 11.56
C LEU A 82 2.33 -10.96 11.79
N GLY A 83 2.61 -11.81 10.80
CA GLY A 83 2.44 -13.25 10.89
C GLY A 83 3.31 -13.88 11.98
N LEU A 84 4.59 -13.50 12.05
CA LEU A 84 5.49 -13.93 13.12
C LEU A 84 4.99 -13.50 14.51
N TYR A 85 4.56 -12.27 14.64
CA TYR A 85 4.04 -11.75 15.91
C TYR A 85 2.80 -12.53 16.37
N LEU A 86 1.85 -12.77 15.45
CA LEU A 86 0.65 -13.57 15.71
C LEU A 86 1.01 -15.01 16.09
N TYR A 87 1.95 -15.63 15.37
CA TYR A 87 2.43 -16.97 15.67
C TYR A 87 3.00 -17.06 17.09
N TYR A 88 3.87 -16.11 17.49
CA TYR A 88 4.44 -16.10 18.83
C TYR A 88 3.40 -15.92 19.92
N MET A 89 2.40 -15.05 19.73
CA MET A 89 1.30 -14.89 20.69
C MET A 89 0.50 -16.18 20.88
N ILE A 90 0.13 -16.84 19.78
CA ILE A 90 -0.61 -18.11 19.83
C ILE A 90 0.24 -19.19 20.50
N TYR A 91 1.52 -19.29 20.15
CA TYR A 91 2.42 -20.29 20.72
C TYR A 91 2.61 -20.09 22.23
N GLN A 92 2.84 -18.86 22.68
CA GLN A 92 2.96 -18.55 24.11
C GLN A 92 1.66 -18.85 24.87
N TYR A 93 0.51 -18.53 24.27
CA TYR A 93 -0.79 -18.85 24.85
C TYR A 93 -1.00 -20.35 25.03
N LEU A 94 -0.72 -21.15 23.99
CA LEU A 94 -0.80 -22.61 24.05
C LEU A 94 0.18 -23.19 25.05
N ALA A 95 1.43 -22.72 25.05
CA ALA A 95 2.46 -23.18 25.97
C ALA A 95 2.11 -22.89 27.44
N GLN A 96 1.52 -21.73 27.73
CA GLN A 96 1.01 -21.42 29.07
C GLN A 96 -0.11 -22.38 29.46
N GLN A 97 -1.12 -22.58 28.61
CA GLN A 97 -2.24 -23.50 28.93
C GLN A 97 -1.79 -24.94 29.12
N GLN A 98 -0.85 -25.42 28.30
CA GLN A 98 -0.34 -26.78 28.40
C GLN A 98 0.49 -26.95 29.69
N ALA A 99 1.29 -25.96 30.08
CA ALA A 99 1.98 -25.96 31.36
C ALA A 99 1.01 -25.99 32.55
N THR A 100 -0.10 -25.22 32.51
CA THR A 100 -1.12 -25.23 33.59
C THR A 100 -1.84 -26.57 33.71
N ILE A 101 -2.17 -27.22 32.59
CA ILE A 101 -2.82 -28.54 32.59
C ILE A 101 -1.87 -29.62 33.12
N THR A 102 -0.60 -29.60 32.69
CA THR A 102 0.40 -30.60 33.11
C THR A 102 0.74 -30.46 34.60
N THR A 103 0.81 -29.24 35.11
CA THR A 103 1.02 -28.98 36.55
C THR A 103 -0.17 -29.36 37.41
N LEU A 104 -1.41 -29.15 36.93
CA LEU A 104 -2.62 -29.63 37.61
C LEU A 104 -2.65 -31.17 37.70
N ILE A 105 -2.27 -31.88 36.63
CA ILE A 105 -2.23 -33.36 36.63
C ILE A 105 -1.14 -33.89 37.56
N LEU A 106 0.01 -33.22 37.67
CA LEU A 106 1.10 -33.62 38.58
C LEU A 106 0.83 -33.30 40.06
N LEU A 107 -0.12 -32.40 40.35
CA LEU A 107 -0.51 -32.00 41.71
C LEU A 107 -1.74 -32.78 42.23
N MET A 108 -2.41 -33.57 41.38
CA MET A 108 -3.49 -34.52 41.76
C MET A 108 -2.92 -35.91 42.02
#